data_AF-A0AAU0VWZ2-F1
#
_entry.id   AF-A0AAU0VWZ2-F1
#
_cell.length_a   1.000
_cell.length_b   1.000
_cell.length_c   1.000
_cell.angle_alpha   90.00
_cell.angle_beta   90.00
_cell.angle_gamma   90.00
#
_symmetry.space_group_name_H-M   'P 1'
#
loop_
_entity.id
_entity.type
_entity.pdbx_description
1 polymer ?
#
loop_
_entity_poly.entity_id
_entity_poly.type
_entity_poly.pdbx_seq_one_letter_code
_entity_poly.pdbx_strand_id
1 'polypeptide(L)'
;MPTFLATNPDAPAPNPRQRAWLLAALRAAGGLLPLDVPTRSLNVLRERGWIRTAATGDGEPGGIRYKITPDGRFALLSVAKADALLSVLVSVEPSRIEAPVKERTLNSLIREGLVAHLTRRGEQVEGQEQYPYITNLGRRLVGLPEGDDTPASDHLVAAFAAKGLDVSVETDSSGDTRVVYRDGDVEALFFREVWNPDGYTYSARHPSWMHNKPWTALVTYSTEGVVEKHLPSDLGAKEESARMAASFAAWLTDRDDGAFTD
;
A
#
# COMPACT_ATOMS: atom_id res chain seq x y z
N MET A 1 10.89 -17.94 8.11
CA MET A 1 9.91 -17.21 8.92
C MET A 1 10.65 -16.44 10.00
N PRO A 2 10.63 -15.10 10.00
CA PRO A 2 11.20 -14.32 11.08
C PRO A 2 10.49 -14.67 12.40
N THR A 3 11.24 -15.01 13.44
CA THR A 3 10.76 -15.50 14.74
C THR A 3 10.00 -14.47 15.57
N PHE A 4 9.98 -13.19 15.16
CA PHE A 4 9.26 -12.11 15.84
C PHE A 4 7.77 -11.99 15.44
N LEU A 5 7.25 -12.90 14.61
CA LEU A 5 5.88 -12.83 14.04
C LEU A 5 4.94 -13.93 14.56
N ALA A 6 5.42 -14.83 15.44
CA ALA A 6 4.58 -15.88 15.99
C ALA A 6 3.65 -15.33 17.07
N THR A 7 2.35 -15.30 16.81
CA THR A 7 1.34 -15.01 17.84
C THR A 7 1.39 -16.08 18.94
N ASN A 8 1.67 -15.67 20.17
CA ASN A 8 1.50 -16.55 21.32
C ASN A 8 -0.01 -16.81 21.52
N PRO A 9 -0.51 -18.05 21.36
CA PRO A 9 -1.93 -18.36 21.49
C PRO A 9 -2.48 -18.12 22.90
N ASP A 10 -1.60 -18.08 23.92
CA ASP A 10 -1.95 -17.84 25.32
C ASP A 10 -1.80 -16.37 25.71
N ALA A 11 -1.39 -15.49 24.78
CA ALA A 11 -1.38 -14.05 25.03
C ALA A 11 -2.83 -13.56 25.21
N PRO A 12 -3.13 -12.85 26.31
CA PRO A 12 -4.50 -12.43 26.58
C PRO A 12 -4.98 -11.44 25.53
N ALA A 13 -6.19 -11.61 25.00
CA ALA A 13 -6.74 -10.65 24.05
C ALA A 13 -7.09 -9.31 24.74
N PRO A 14 -6.92 -8.17 24.06
CA PRO A 14 -7.42 -6.89 24.55
C PRO A 14 -8.94 -6.94 24.72
N ASN A 15 -9.44 -6.35 25.81
CA ASN A 15 -10.88 -6.14 25.97
C ASN A 15 -11.40 -5.10 24.94
N PRO A 16 -12.73 -4.92 24.77
CA PRO A 16 -13.27 -4.04 23.72
C PRO A 16 -12.74 -2.60 23.75
N ARG A 17 -12.56 -2.00 24.94
CA ARG A 17 -12.02 -0.63 25.06
C ARG A 17 -10.54 -0.57 24.69
N GLN A 18 -9.74 -1.51 25.18
CA GLN A 18 -8.32 -1.63 24.83
C GLN A 18 -8.15 -1.84 23.32
N ARG A 19 -8.96 -2.71 22.74
CA ARG A 19 -9.00 -2.94 21.29
C ARG A 19 -9.29 -1.66 20.53
N ALA A 20 -10.27 -0.86 20.97
CA ALA A 20 -10.60 0.41 20.33
C ALA A 20 -9.41 1.39 20.34
N TRP A 21 -8.71 1.53 21.47
CA TRP A 21 -7.53 2.42 21.55
C TRP A 21 -6.37 1.95 20.68
N LEU A 22 -6.09 0.64 20.65
CA LEU A 22 -5.03 0.08 19.82
C LEU A 22 -5.35 0.19 18.31
N LEU A 23 -6.62 0.02 17.92
CA LEU A 23 -7.07 0.26 16.54
C LEU A 23 -7.01 1.75 16.16
N ALA A 24 -7.38 2.65 17.08
CA ALA A 24 -7.23 4.09 16.86
C ALA A 24 -5.75 4.46 16.66
N ALA A 25 -4.86 3.89 17.48
CA ALA A 25 -3.42 4.07 17.34
C ALA A 25 -2.91 3.59 15.98
N LEU A 26 -3.35 2.42 15.50
CA LEU A 26 -2.99 1.89 14.18
C LEU A 26 -3.45 2.76 13.01
N ARG A 27 -4.56 3.48 13.17
CA ARG A 27 -5.07 4.38 12.13
C ARG A 27 -4.29 5.69 12.06
N ALA A 28 -3.70 6.13 13.19
CA ALA A 28 -2.91 7.35 13.25
C ALA A 28 -1.52 7.19 12.59
N ALA A 29 -1.07 8.20 11.83
CA ALA A 29 0.19 8.20 11.08
C ALA A 29 1.46 7.92 11.93
N GLY A 30 1.40 8.12 13.25
CA GLY A 30 2.50 7.84 14.18
C GLY A 30 2.37 6.54 14.98
N GLY A 31 1.26 5.80 14.85
CA GLY A 31 0.97 4.67 15.74
C GLY A 31 0.63 5.08 17.17
N LEU A 32 0.29 6.35 17.40
CA LEU A 32 0.15 6.95 18.73
C LEU A 32 -1.24 6.71 19.30
N LEU A 33 -1.29 6.38 20.59
CA LEU A 33 -2.55 6.24 21.31
C LEU A 33 -3.27 7.60 21.46
N PRO A 34 -4.61 7.59 21.61
CA PRO A 34 -5.37 8.76 22.02
C PRO A 34 -4.85 9.38 23.33
N LEU A 35 -5.02 10.68 23.49
CA LEU A 35 -4.51 11.42 24.66
C LEU A 35 -5.31 11.14 25.94
N ASP A 36 -6.57 10.72 25.81
CA ASP A 36 -7.55 10.54 26.88
C ASP A 36 -7.56 9.12 27.49
N VAL A 37 -6.59 8.27 27.13
CA VAL A 37 -6.51 6.91 27.67
C VAL A 37 -6.16 6.95 29.17
N PRO A 38 -6.98 6.36 30.06
CA PRO A 38 -6.72 6.41 31.50
C PRO A 38 -5.38 5.78 31.90
N THR A 39 -4.67 6.38 32.85
CA THR A 39 -3.35 5.91 33.33
C THR A 39 -3.34 4.43 33.73
N ARG A 40 -4.40 3.97 34.41
CA ARG A 40 -4.53 2.55 34.79
C ARG A 40 -4.55 1.63 33.57
N SER A 41 -5.25 2.03 32.50
CA SER A 41 -5.27 1.27 31.26
C SER A 41 -3.93 1.31 30.54
N LEU A 42 -3.25 2.45 30.52
CA LEU A 42 -1.90 2.56 29.98
C LEU A 42 -0.91 1.64 30.71
N ASN A 43 -0.97 1.56 32.03
CA ASN A 43 -0.11 0.65 32.81
C ASN A 43 -0.33 -0.81 32.41
N VAL A 44 -1.59 -1.26 32.30
CA VAL A 44 -1.91 -2.62 31.85
C VAL A 44 -1.38 -2.87 30.43
N LEU A 45 -1.60 -1.94 29.50
CA LEU A 45 -1.13 -2.09 28.12
C LEU A 45 0.40 -2.15 28.03
N ARG A 46 1.12 -1.41 28.89
CA ARG A 46 2.59 -1.43 28.99
C ARG A 46 3.11 -2.72 29.59
N GLU A 47 2.52 -3.18 30.68
CA GLU A 47 2.87 -4.45 31.34
C GLU A 47 2.71 -5.64 30.38
N ARG A 48 1.71 -5.57 29.48
CA ARG A 48 1.49 -6.53 28.41
C ARG A 48 2.46 -6.37 27.22
N GLY A 49 3.31 -5.35 27.22
CA GLY A 49 4.23 -5.06 26.12
C GLY A 49 3.55 -4.48 24.88
N TRP A 50 2.25 -4.17 24.90
CA TRP A 50 1.48 -3.75 23.71
C TRP A 50 1.72 -2.30 23.31
N ILE A 51 2.20 -1.49 24.25
CA ILE A 51 2.55 -0.10 24.00
C ILE A 51 3.90 0.23 24.65
N ARG A 52 4.57 1.21 24.08
CA ARG A 52 5.81 1.80 24.61
C ARG A 52 5.71 3.32 24.61
N THR A 53 6.53 3.98 25.42
CA THR A 53 6.67 5.44 25.35
C THR A 53 7.24 5.84 24.00
N ALA A 54 6.63 6.83 23.36
CA ALA A 54 7.16 7.43 22.14
C ALA A 54 8.16 8.54 22.52
N ALA A 55 9.21 8.71 21.71
CA ALA A 55 10.06 9.89 21.84
C ALA A 55 9.21 11.13 21.48
N THR A 56 9.23 12.14 22.34
CA THR A 56 8.64 13.45 22.05
C THR A 56 9.52 14.14 21.01
N GLY A 57 8.96 14.50 19.86
CA GLY A 57 9.65 15.38 18.91
C GLY A 57 9.80 16.78 19.49
N ASP A 58 10.83 17.50 19.06
CA ASP A 58 11.05 18.89 19.44
C ASP A 58 9.81 19.73 19.05
N GLY A 59 9.12 20.28 20.06
CA GLY A 59 7.99 21.19 19.87
C GLY A 59 6.59 20.65 20.25
N GLU A 60 6.42 19.38 20.64
CA GLU A 60 5.14 18.93 21.19
C GLU A 60 5.01 19.29 22.70
N PRO A 61 3.92 19.96 23.12
CA PRO A 61 3.75 20.32 24.53
C PRO A 61 3.58 19.08 25.43
N GLY A 62 4.61 18.79 26.23
CA GLY A 62 4.52 18.44 27.65
C GLY A 62 3.81 17.15 28.12
N GLY A 63 3.48 16.20 27.25
CA GLY A 63 2.82 14.94 27.66
C GLY A 63 3.57 13.68 27.22
N ILE A 64 3.65 12.66 28.09
CA ILE A 64 4.15 11.33 27.70
C ILE A 64 3.19 10.73 26.66
N ARG A 65 3.67 10.53 25.43
CA ARG A 65 2.94 9.84 24.37
C ARG A 65 3.26 8.34 24.39
N TYR A 66 2.28 7.53 23.98
CA TYR A 66 2.44 6.08 23.87
C TYR A 66 2.20 5.64 22.43
N LYS A 67 3.04 4.73 21.94
CA LYS A 67 2.96 4.12 20.61
C LYS A 67 2.72 2.62 20.73
N ILE A 68 1.89 2.08 19.84
CA ILE A 68 1.67 0.64 19.72
C ILE A 68 2.96 -0.10 19.30
N THR A 69 3.23 -1.24 19.91
CA THR A 69 4.36 -2.15 19.60
C THR A 69 3.94 -3.23 18.61
N PRO A 70 4.87 -4.01 18.03
CA PRO A 70 4.53 -5.22 17.27
C PRO A 70 3.60 -6.17 18.06
N ASP A 71 3.91 -6.47 19.32
CA ASP A 71 3.07 -7.33 20.16
C ASP A 71 1.66 -6.78 20.35
N GLY A 72 1.53 -5.45 20.50
CA GLY A 72 0.23 -4.79 20.59
C GLY A 72 -0.60 -4.88 19.31
N ARG A 73 0.05 -4.93 18.15
CA ARG A 73 -0.62 -5.15 16.85
C ARG A 73 -1.10 -6.58 16.74
N PHE A 74 -0.24 -7.55 17.04
CA PHE A 74 -0.58 -8.97 16.99
C PHE A 74 -1.64 -9.37 18.03
N ALA A 75 -1.70 -8.70 19.18
CA ALA A 75 -2.76 -8.89 20.16
C ALA A 75 -4.16 -8.56 19.60
N LEU A 76 -4.26 -7.81 18.51
CA LEU A 76 -5.53 -7.52 17.83
C LEU A 76 -5.99 -8.64 16.88
N LEU A 77 -5.13 -9.63 16.64
CA LEU A 77 -5.38 -10.72 15.71
C LEU A 77 -5.54 -12.03 16.47
N SER A 78 -6.42 -12.89 15.98
CA SER A 78 -6.31 -14.31 16.30
C SER A 78 -5.13 -14.91 15.53
N VAL A 79 -4.59 -16.03 16.00
CA VAL A 79 -3.53 -16.79 15.30
C VAL A 79 -3.89 -16.99 13.82
N ALA A 80 -5.10 -17.48 13.54
CA ALA A 80 -5.57 -17.71 12.17
C ALA A 80 -5.61 -16.45 11.29
N LYS A 81 -5.87 -15.27 11.87
CA LYS A 81 -5.83 -14.00 11.14
C LYS A 81 -4.40 -13.53 10.92
N ALA A 82 -3.54 -13.68 11.91
CA ALA A 82 -2.12 -13.37 11.79
C ALA A 82 -1.47 -14.23 10.69
N ASP A 83 -1.70 -15.54 10.70
CA ASP A 83 -1.19 -16.46 9.68
C ASP A 83 -1.67 -16.08 8.27
N ALA A 84 -2.95 -15.76 8.13
CA ALA A 84 -3.53 -15.32 6.85
C ALA A 84 -2.90 -14.01 6.34
N LEU A 85 -2.67 -13.03 7.21
CA LEU A 85 -2.04 -11.76 6.81
C LEU A 85 -0.53 -11.92 6.56
N LEU A 86 0.14 -12.81 7.29
CA LEU A 86 1.57 -13.08 7.13
C LEU A 86 1.88 -13.94 5.91
N SER A 87 0.91 -14.67 5.36
CA SER A 87 1.14 -15.47 4.15
C SER A 87 1.56 -14.64 2.94
N VAL A 88 1.25 -13.34 2.93
CA VAL A 88 1.67 -12.41 1.87
C VAL A 88 3.20 -12.31 1.74
N LEU A 89 3.95 -12.65 2.80
CA LEU A 89 5.42 -12.64 2.80
C LEU A 89 6.04 -13.73 1.92
N VAL A 90 5.27 -14.77 1.59
CA VAL A 90 5.69 -15.89 0.75
C VAL A 90 4.81 -16.04 -0.49
N SER A 91 3.91 -15.08 -0.71
CA SER A 91 3.04 -15.02 -1.86
C SER A 91 3.86 -14.70 -3.11
N VAL A 92 3.51 -15.33 -4.23
CA VAL A 92 4.19 -15.06 -5.50
C VAL A 92 3.67 -13.74 -6.08
N GLU A 93 2.36 -13.47 -5.98
CA GLU A 93 1.80 -12.15 -6.28
C GLU A 93 1.98 -11.19 -5.08
N PRO A 94 2.47 -9.96 -5.27
CA PRO A 94 2.65 -9.00 -4.18
C PRO A 94 1.35 -8.75 -3.41
N SER A 95 1.43 -8.76 -2.08
CA SER A 95 0.30 -8.47 -1.18
C SER A 95 -0.89 -9.45 -1.27
N ARG A 96 -0.84 -10.48 -2.09
CA ARG A 96 -1.92 -11.47 -2.21
C ARG A 96 -1.86 -12.47 -1.05
N ILE A 97 -3.04 -12.87 -0.57
CA ILE A 97 -3.20 -13.97 0.38
C ILE A 97 -3.39 -15.25 -0.42
N GLU A 98 -2.31 -15.99 -0.65
CA GLU A 98 -2.33 -17.26 -1.40
C GLU A 98 -2.58 -18.49 -0.50
N ALA A 99 -2.31 -18.38 0.80
CA ALA A 99 -2.51 -19.51 1.71
C ALA A 99 -3.99 -19.90 1.80
N PRO A 100 -4.32 -21.21 1.95
CA PRO A 100 -5.68 -21.64 2.22
C PRO A 100 -6.19 -21.06 3.55
N VAL A 101 -7.06 -20.06 3.48
CA VAL A 101 -7.69 -19.43 4.65
C VAL A 101 -9.11 -19.95 4.80
N LYS A 102 -9.49 -20.37 6.01
CA LYS A 102 -10.88 -20.73 6.31
C LYS A 102 -11.79 -19.55 6.00
N GLU A 103 -12.89 -19.79 5.28
CA GLU A 103 -13.83 -18.75 4.83
C GLU A 103 -14.24 -17.78 5.95
N ARG A 104 -14.58 -18.30 7.14
CA ARG A 104 -14.94 -17.47 8.31
C ARG A 104 -13.84 -16.47 8.71
N THR A 105 -12.58 -16.86 8.57
CA THR A 105 -11.43 -16.01 8.90
C THR A 105 -11.28 -14.93 7.83
N LEU A 106 -11.36 -15.32 6.55
CA LEU A 106 -11.27 -14.39 5.42
C LEU A 106 -12.40 -13.34 5.45
N ASN A 107 -13.66 -13.78 5.63
CA ASN A 107 -14.81 -12.88 5.76
C ASN A 107 -14.66 -11.91 6.95
N SER A 108 -14.06 -12.37 8.05
CA SER A 108 -13.76 -11.49 9.19
C SER A 108 -12.68 -10.47 8.88
N LEU A 109 -11.64 -10.83 8.12
CA LEU A 109 -10.58 -9.91 7.69
C LEU A 109 -11.12 -8.84 6.74
N ILE A 110 -11.98 -9.23 5.80
CA ILE A 110 -12.64 -8.33 4.85
C ILE A 110 -13.54 -7.34 5.57
N ARG A 111 -14.43 -7.82 6.45
CA ARG A 111 -15.33 -6.96 7.24
C ARG A 111 -14.57 -5.95 8.11
N GLU A 112 -13.37 -6.32 8.58
CA GLU A 112 -12.51 -5.45 9.37
C GLU A 112 -11.67 -4.49 8.53
N GLY A 113 -11.79 -4.55 7.20
CA GLY A 113 -11.04 -3.73 6.25
C GLY A 113 -9.56 -4.05 6.22
N LEU A 114 -9.16 -5.26 6.61
CA LEU A 114 -7.76 -5.71 6.60
C LEU A 114 -7.38 -6.32 5.24
N VAL A 115 -8.38 -6.86 4.55
CA VAL A 115 -8.27 -7.50 3.24
C VAL A 115 -9.33 -6.92 2.32
N ALA A 116 -8.97 -6.74 1.06
CA ALA A 116 -9.92 -6.41 0.00
C ALA A 116 -9.92 -7.54 -1.02
N HIS A 117 -11.10 -7.85 -1.58
CA HIS A 117 -11.16 -8.61 -2.82
C HIS A 117 -11.00 -7.66 -3.98
N LEU A 118 -10.03 -7.94 -4.84
CA LEU A 118 -9.76 -7.16 -6.03
C LEU A 118 -9.50 -8.14 -7.18
N THR A 119 -9.82 -7.74 -8.39
CA THR A 119 -9.28 -8.43 -9.57
C THR A 119 -7.73 -8.35 -9.54
N ARG A 120 -7.03 -9.16 -10.35
CA ARG A 120 -5.60 -8.91 -10.62
C ARG A 120 -5.34 -7.51 -11.20
N ARG A 121 -6.42 -6.85 -11.64
CA ARG A 121 -6.45 -5.47 -12.10
C ARG A 121 -6.86 -4.46 -11.03
N GLY A 122 -6.82 -4.83 -9.75
CA GLY A 122 -6.92 -3.91 -8.63
C GLY A 122 -8.27 -3.22 -8.52
N GLU A 123 -9.28 -3.73 -9.22
CA GLU A 123 -10.63 -3.18 -9.25
C GLU A 123 -11.60 -4.12 -8.52
N GLN A 124 -12.67 -3.55 -7.98
CA GLN A 124 -13.80 -4.30 -7.42
C GLN A 124 -14.91 -4.39 -8.48
N VAL A 125 -14.80 -5.37 -9.38
CA VAL A 125 -15.76 -5.56 -10.48
C VAL A 125 -16.58 -6.82 -10.27
N GLU A 126 -17.90 -6.67 -10.24
CA GLU A 126 -18.83 -7.80 -10.14
C GLU A 126 -18.72 -8.72 -11.37
N GLY A 127 -18.79 -10.04 -11.15
CA GLY A 127 -18.72 -11.02 -12.22
C GLY A 127 -17.31 -11.32 -12.74
N GLN A 128 -16.28 -10.62 -12.27
CA GLN A 128 -14.88 -10.97 -12.52
C GLN A 128 -14.29 -11.77 -11.36
N GLU A 129 -13.28 -12.59 -11.66
CA GLU A 129 -12.53 -13.31 -10.63
C GLU A 129 -11.77 -12.32 -9.75
N GLN A 130 -11.93 -12.45 -8.43
CA GLN A 130 -11.31 -11.59 -7.44
C GLN A 130 -10.49 -12.41 -6.45
N TYR A 131 -9.38 -11.83 -6.02
CA TYR A 131 -8.43 -12.42 -5.11
C TYR A 131 -8.29 -11.56 -3.85
N PRO A 132 -7.99 -12.18 -2.70
CA PRO A 132 -7.77 -11.45 -1.45
C PRO A 132 -6.39 -10.81 -1.43
N TYR A 133 -6.37 -9.49 -1.29
CA TYR A 133 -5.15 -8.71 -1.08
C TYR A 133 -5.15 -8.00 0.28
N ILE A 134 -3.99 -7.92 0.91
CA ILE A 134 -3.81 -7.19 2.17
C ILE A 134 -3.84 -5.68 1.92
N THR A 135 -4.69 -4.97 2.66
CA THR A 135 -4.79 -3.50 2.63
C THR A 135 -3.67 -2.86 3.46
N ASN A 136 -3.48 -1.54 3.35
CA ASN A 136 -2.58 -0.80 4.25
C ASN A 136 -2.88 -1.01 5.75
N LEU A 137 -4.15 -1.12 6.15
CA LEU A 137 -4.49 -1.42 7.54
C LEU A 137 -4.01 -2.81 7.97
N GLY A 138 -4.16 -3.81 7.10
CA GLY A 138 -3.60 -5.15 7.30
C GLY A 138 -2.07 -5.13 7.37
N ARG A 139 -1.42 -4.41 6.45
CA ARG A 139 0.04 -4.25 6.39
C ARG A 139 0.59 -3.65 7.68
N ARG A 140 -0.04 -2.59 8.20
CA ARG A 140 0.33 -1.99 9.49
C ARG A 140 0.30 -3.00 10.64
N LEU A 141 -0.70 -3.89 10.68
CA LEU A 141 -0.83 -4.90 11.73
C LEU A 141 0.32 -5.90 11.72
N VAL A 142 0.72 -6.38 10.55
CA VAL A 142 1.85 -7.32 10.42
C VAL A 142 3.22 -6.65 10.27
N GLY A 143 3.27 -5.31 10.35
CA GLY A 143 4.52 -4.54 10.28
C GLY A 143 5.13 -4.43 8.88
N LEU A 144 4.32 -4.62 7.84
CA LEU A 144 4.74 -4.35 6.46
C LEU A 144 4.74 -2.85 6.18
N PRO A 145 5.65 -2.34 5.32
CA PRO A 145 5.62 -0.97 4.85
C PRO A 145 4.28 -0.63 4.22
N GLU A 146 3.73 0.54 4.51
CA GLU A 146 2.54 1.04 3.80
C GLU A 146 2.88 1.31 2.33
N GLY A 147 1.92 1.03 1.45
CA GLY A 147 1.92 1.60 0.11
C GLY A 147 1.07 2.87 0.05
N ASP A 148 0.98 3.41 -1.14
CA ASP A 148 0.02 4.43 -1.52
C ASP A 148 -1.30 3.73 -1.90
N ASP A 149 -2.37 4.11 -1.22
CA ASP A 149 -3.73 3.60 -1.49
C ASP A 149 -4.37 4.28 -2.71
N THR A 150 -3.79 5.39 -3.17
CA THR A 150 -4.29 6.14 -4.31
C THR A 150 -4.04 5.34 -5.58
N PRO A 151 -5.06 5.15 -6.45
CA PRO A 151 -4.85 4.63 -7.78
C PRO A 151 -3.76 5.42 -8.48
N ALA A 152 -2.83 4.69 -9.06
CA ALA A 152 -1.64 5.24 -9.66
C ALA A 152 -1.98 6.29 -10.76
N SER A 153 -3.07 6.08 -11.50
CA SER A 153 -3.62 6.97 -12.52
C SER A 153 -3.96 8.35 -11.98
N ASP A 154 -4.44 8.43 -10.74
CA ASP A 154 -4.93 9.69 -10.17
C ASP A 154 -3.76 10.63 -9.90
N HIS A 155 -2.62 10.08 -9.45
CA HIS A 155 -1.38 10.84 -9.32
C HIS A 155 -0.88 11.39 -10.66
N LEU A 156 -0.89 10.56 -11.71
CA LEU A 156 -0.45 10.96 -13.05
C LEU A 156 -1.37 12.02 -13.66
N VAL A 157 -2.68 11.76 -13.68
CA VAL A 157 -3.66 12.71 -14.23
C VAL A 157 -3.57 14.06 -13.53
N ALA A 158 -3.43 14.07 -12.20
CA ALA A 158 -3.25 15.31 -11.45
C ALA A 158 -1.92 16.02 -11.80
N ALA A 159 -0.82 15.29 -11.91
CA ALA A 159 0.49 15.86 -12.23
C ALA A 159 0.55 16.42 -13.66
N PHE A 160 -0.02 15.71 -14.63
CA PHE A 160 -0.11 16.17 -16.02
C PHE A 160 -1.01 17.39 -16.16
N ALA A 161 -2.19 17.38 -15.52
CA ALA A 161 -3.09 18.53 -15.52
C ALA A 161 -2.44 19.80 -14.91
N ALA A 162 -1.61 19.64 -13.87
CA ALA A 162 -0.86 20.76 -13.28
C ALA A 162 0.18 21.38 -14.23
N LYS A 163 0.59 20.66 -15.28
CA LYS A 163 1.46 21.14 -16.36
C LYS A 163 0.71 21.55 -17.62
N GLY A 164 -0.62 21.48 -17.60
CA GLY A 164 -1.46 21.77 -18.78
C GLY A 164 -1.40 20.67 -19.85
N LEU A 165 -0.99 19.46 -19.48
CA LEU A 165 -0.94 18.30 -20.37
C LEU A 165 -2.25 17.52 -20.27
N ASP A 166 -2.84 17.19 -21.42
CA ASP A 166 -4.04 16.37 -21.50
C ASP A 166 -3.68 14.88 -21.62
N VAL A 167 -4.31 14.05 -20.80
CA VAL A 167 -4.07 12.61 -20.75
C VAL A 167 -5.37 11.85 -20.54
N SER A 168 -5.44 10.62 -21.05
CA SER A 168 -6.56 9.70 -20.86
C SER A 168 -6.13 8.46 -20.09
N VAL A 169 -7.06 7.81 -19.39
CA VAL A 169 -6.86 6.46 -18.88
C VAL A 169 -7.49 5.48 -19.85
N GLU A 170 -6.69 4.63 -20.46
CA GLU A 170 -7.14 3.68 -21.49
C GLU A 170 -7.05 2.25 -21.01
N THR A 171 -7.93 1.41 -21.55
CA THR A 171 -8.01 -0.02 -21.29
C THR A 171 -7.80 -0.76 -22.61
N ASP A 172 -6.85 -1.69 -22.66
CA ASP A 172 -6.61 -2.48 -23.87
C ASP A 172 -7.56 -3.69 -24.00
N SER A 173 -7.39 -4.50 -25.04
CA SER A 173 -8.18 -5.73 -25.24
C SER A 173 -7.88 -6.81 -24.21
N SER A 174 -6.68 -6.76 -23.62
CA SER A 174 -6.30 -7.41 -22.37
C SER A 174 -7.33 -7.14 -21.29
N GLY A 175 -7.67 -5.85 -21.20
CA GLY A 175 -8.32 -5.12 -20.12
C GLY A 175 -7.30 -4.48 -19.16
N ASP A 176 -6.00 -4.48 -19.51
CA ASP A 176 -4.94 -3.80 -18.78
C ASP A 176 -5.06 -2.30 -18.97
N THR A 177 -4.66 -1.53 -17.95
CA THR A 177 -4.89 -0.08 -17.94
C THR A 177 -3.60 0.73 -17.94
N ARG A 178 -3.62 1.88 -18.61
CA ARG A 178 -2.49 2.81 -18.72
C ARG A 178 -2.98 4.24 -18.81
N VAL A 179 -2.18 5.17 -18.32
CA VAL A 179 -2.37 6.60 -18.62
C VAL A 179 -1.66 6.88 -19.93
N VAL A 180 -2.34 7.58 -20.84
CA VAL A 180 -1.86 7.83 -22.19
C VAL A 180 -1.81 9.32 -22.46
N TYR A 181 -0.66 9.76 -22.92
CA TYR A 181 -0.44 11.09 -23.49
C TYR A 181 -0.24 10.96 -24.99
N ARG A 182 -0.93 11.78 -25.78
CA ARG A 182 -0.71 11.89 -27.22
C ARG A 182 -0.69 13.36 -27.63
N ASP A 183 0.40 13.77 -28.26
CA ASP A 183 0.52 15.10 -28.85
C ASP A 183 1.45 15.06 -30.07
N GLY A 184 0.89 15.41 -31.24
CA GLY A 184 1.56 15.27 -32.53
C GLY A 184 2.09 13.85 -32.77
N ASP A 185 3.40 13.73 -32.87
CA ASP A 185 4.13 12.49 -33.15
C ASP A 185 4.60 11.73 -31.90
N VAL A 186 4.24 12.22 -30.71
CA VAL A 186 4.62 11.62 -29.43
C VAL A 186 3.43 10.86 -28.84
N GLU A 187 3.64 9.59 -28.50
CA GLU A 187 2.77 8.83 -27.62
C GLU A 187 3.57 8.35 -26.41
N ALA A 188 3.03 8.56 -25.21
CA ALA A 188 3.61 8.06 -23.98
C ALA A 188 2.57 7.29 -23.16
N LEU A 189 2.94 6.08 -22.77
CA LEU A 189 2.10 5.13 -22.04
C LEU A 189 2.70 4.89 -20.66
N PHE A 190 1.94 5.20 -19.61
CA PHE A 190 2.39 5.07 -18.22
C PHE A 190 1.59 3.99 -17.50
N PHE A 191 2.29 3.04 -16.90
CA PHE A 191 1.68 1.92 -16.16
C PHE A 191 2.65 1.34 -15.13
N ARG A 192 2.14 0.47 -14.24
CA ARG A 192 2.96 -0.41 -13.42
C ARG A 192 2.71 -1.85 -13.78
N GLU A 193 3.78 -2.62 -13.84
CA GLU A 193 3.68 -4.06 -14.02
C GLU A 193 3.19 -4.72 -12.74
N VAL A 194 2.38 -5.75 -12.92
CA VAL A 194 2.01 -6.73 -11.90
C VAL A 194 2.44 -8.09 -12.42
N TRP A 195 3.39 -8.68 -11.70
CA TRP A 195 3.72 -10.08 -11.89
C TRP A 195 2.53 -10.94 -11.46
N ASN A 196 2.14 -11.88 -12.31
CA ASN A 196 1.20 -12.95 -11.96
C ASN A 196 1.68 -14.30 -12.55
N PRO A 197 1.16 -15.44 -12.06
CA PRO A 197 1.61 -16.76 -12.53
C PRO A 197 1.38 -17.02 -14.03
N ASP A 198 0.42 -16.31 -14.63
CA ASP A 198 0.00 -16.49 -16.02
C ASP A 198 0.75 -15.53 -16.99
N GLY A 199 1.51 -14.57 -16.47
CA GLY A 199 2.29 -13.60 -17.25
C GLY A 199 2.48 -12.24 -16.55
N TYR A 200 2.95 -11.26 -17.31
CA TYR A 200 2.96 -9.86 -16.86
C TYR A 200 1.66 -9.19 -17.30
N THR A 201 0.91 -8.65 -16.34
CA THR A 201 -0.16 -7.68 -16.59
C THR A 201 0.31 -6.30 -16.20
N TYR A 202 -0.37 -5.26 -16.66
CA TYR A 202 -0.11 -3.90 -16.20
C TYR A 202 -1.37 -3.14 -15.84
N SER A 203 -1.22 -2.16 -14.95
CA SER A 203 -2.31 -1.32 -14.54
C SER A 203 -1.84 0.05 -14.08
N ALA A 204 -2.60 1.07 -14.46
CA ALA A 204 -2.54 2.38 -13.86
C ALA A 204 -3.54 2.54 -12.71
N ARG A 205 -4.50 1.63 -12.52
CA ARG A 205 -5.60 1.83 -11.56
C ARG A 205 -5.35 1.21 -10.18
N HIS A 206 -4.23 0.55 -9.98
CA HIS A 206 -3.94 -0.15 -8.72
C HIS A 206 -3.41 0.81 -7.66
N PRO A 207 -3.65 0.47 -6.38
CA PRO A 207 -2.82 0.93 -5.28
C PRO A 207 -1.37 0.44 -5.41
N SER A 208 -0.41 1.24 -4.95
CA SER A 208 1.02 0.95 -5.13
C SER A 208 1.47 -0.34 -4.44
N TRP A 209 0.80 -0.75 -3.36
CA TRP A 209 1.12 -1.97 -2.62
C TRP A 209 0.77 -3.27 -3.37
N MET A 210 0.06 -3.21 -4.51
CA MET A 210 -0.13 -4.39 -5.39
C MET A 210 1.07 -4.63 -6.32
N HIS A 211 2.03 -3.72 -6.36
CA HIS A 211 3.20 -3.81 -7.24
C HIS A 211 4.47 -4.09 -6.47
N ASN A 212 5.39 -4.78 -7.13
CA ASN A 212 6.78 -4.95 -6.71
C ASN A 212 7.76 -4.18 -7.60
N LYS A 213 7.27 -3.48 -8.62
CA LYS A 213 8.07 -2.68 -9.55
C LYS A 213 7.70 -1.19 -9.51
N PRO A 214 8.66 -0.32 -9.83
CA PRO A 214 8.39 1.10 -10.06
C PRO A 214 7.47 1.28 -11.28
N TRP A 215 7.09 2.52 -11.55
CA TRP A 215 6.40 2.85 -12.80
C TRP A 215 7.29 2.65 -14.03
N THR A 216 6.63 2.32 -15.12
CA THR A 216 7.20 2.25 -16.47
C THR A 216 6.52 3.30 -17.34
N ALA A 217 7.32 4.04 -18.09
CA ALA A 217 6.84 4.82 -19.23
C ALA A 217 7.38 4.20 -20.53
N LEU A 218 6.49 3.85 -21.44
CA LEU A 218 6.83 3.49 -22.81
C LEU A 218 6.52 4.69 -23.71
N VAL A 219 7.54 5.18 -24.40
CA VAL A 219 7.45 6.38 -25.23
C VAL A 219 7.75 6.00 -26.67
N THR A 220 6.85 6.32 -27.57
CA THR A 220 7.03 6.16 -29.01
C THR A 220 7.12 7.53 -29.68
N TYR A 221 8.13 7.66 -30.54
CA TYR A 221 8.24 8.76 -31.50
C TYR A 221 7.95 8.21 -32.88
N SER A 222 7.20 8.93 -33.71
CA SER A 222 6.73 8.50 -35.04
C SER A 222 7.78 7.82 -35.94
N THR A 223 9.07 8.08 -35.73
CA THR A 223 10.18 7.51 -36.51
C THR A 223 11.23 6.73 -35.70
N GLU A 224 11.19 6.73 -34.37
CA GLU A 224 12.29 6.24 -33.52
C GLU A 224 11.80 5.29 -32.43
N GLY A 225 11.43 4.06 -32.82
CA GLY A 225 11.26 2.92 -31.90
C GLY A 225 10.42 3.19 -30.64
N VAL A 226 10.59 2.33 -29.63
CA VAL A 226 10.02 2.52 -28.30
C VAL A 226 11.18 2.78 -27.34
N VAL A 227 11.10 3.87 -26.58
CA VAL A 227 12.02 4.17 -25.48
C VAL A 227 11.30 3.85 -24.17
N GLU A 228 11.91 3.00 -23.36
CA GLU A 228 11.43 2.67 -22.02
C GLU A 228 12.18 3.52 -20.98
N LYS A 229 11.42 4.12 -20.05
CA LYS A 229 11.96 4.95 -18.96
C LYS A 229 11.46 4.44 -17.60
N HIS A 230 12.38 4.39 -16.64
CA HIS A 230 12.14 4.05 -15.23
C HIS A 230 12.91 5.03 -14.32
N LEU A 231 12.38 5.36 -13.13
CA LEU A 231 13.14 6.05 -12.08
C LEU A 231 13.97 5.05 -11.22
N PRO A 232 14.99 5.54 -10.48
CA PRO A 232 15.65 4.79 -9.42
C PRO A 232 14.66 4.36 -8.31
N SER A 233 14.71 3.09 -7.92
CA SER A 233 13.69 2.45 -7.08
C SER A 233 14.08 2.32 -5.59
N ASP A 234 14.31 3.42 -4.88
CA ASP A 234 14.92 3.33 -3.52
C ASP A 234 14.14 4.05 -2.40
N LEU A 235 13.01 4.72 -2.69
CA LEU A 235 12.30 5.57 -1.70
C LEU A 235 11.13 4.89 -1.00
N GLY A 236 10.71 3.72 -1.48
CA GLY A 236 9.54 3.00 -0.98
C GLY A 236 8.22 3.43 -1.64
N ALA A 237 7.32 2.47 -1.83
CA ALA A 237 6.16 2.56 -2.72
C ALA A 237 5.13 3.65 -2.37
N LYS A 238 5.18 4.26 -1.18
CA LYS A 238 4.23 5.28 -0.73
C LYS A 238 4.58 6.69 -1.24
N GLU A 239 5.85 7.06 -1.18
CA GLU A 239 6.33 8.39 -1.59
C GLU A 239 6.70 8.42 -3.08
N GLU A 240 6.96 7.25 -3.65
CA GLU A 240 7.35 7.08 -5.05
C GLU A 240 6.24 7.43 -6.04
N SER A 241 4.96 7.15 -5.76
CA SER A 241 3.87 7.36 -6.72
C SER A 241 3.72 8.82 -7.16
N ALA A 242 3.65 9.75 -6.20
CA ALA A 242 3.46 11.17 -6.48
C ALA A 242 4.72 11.80 -7.09
N ARG A 243 5.90 11.44 -6.58
CA ARG A 243 7.17 11.93 -7.13
C ARG A 243 7.38 11.46 -8.56
N MET A 244 7.14 10.17 -8.84
CA MET A 244 7.20 9.64 -10.19
C MET A 244 6.24 10.36 -11.13
N ALA A 245 4.99 10.57 -10.71
CA ALA A 245 4.03 11.28 -11.53
C ALA A 245 4.48 12.71 -11.85
N ALA A 246 5.07 13.41 -10.87
CA ALA A 246 5.65 14.73 -11.08
C ALA A 246 6.85 14.71 -12.04
N SER A 247 7.76 13.73 -11.90
CA SER A 247 8.91 13.55 -12.80
C SER A 247 8.46 13.26 -14.23
N PHE A 248 7.47 12.40 -14.45
CA PHE A 248 6.95 12.15 -15.80
C PHE A 248 6.28 13.39 -16.40
N ALA A 249 5.53 14.16 -15.60
CA ALA A 249 4.93 15.41 -16.07
C ALA A 249 5.99 16.46 -16.43
N ALA A 250 7.04 16.60 -15.61
CA ALA A 250 8.17 17.48 -15.91
C ALA A 250 8.91 17.03 -17.18
N TRP A 251 9.22 15.74 -17.28
CA TRP A 251 9.86 15.14 -18.45
C TRP A 251 9.04 15.36 -19.73
N LEU A 252 7.72 15.15 -19.72
CA LEU A 252 6.89 15.41 -20.91
C LEU A 252 6.85 16.90 -21.30
N THR A 253 6.95 17.80 -20.33
CA THR A 253 6.94 19.24 -20.57
C THR A 253 8.24 19.71 -21.22
N ASP A 254 9.38 19.30 -20.66
CA ASP A 254 10.70 19.84 -21.03
C ASP A 254 11.50 18.91 -21.94
N ARG A 255 11.06 17.66 -22.10
CA ARG A 255 11.75 16.55 -22.80
C ARG A 255 13.18 16.31 -22.29
N ASP A 256 13.40 16.58 -21.01
CA ASP A 256 14.71 16.51 -20.34
C ASP A 256 14.78 15.31 -19.39
N ASP A 257 15.73 14.42 -19.64
CA ASP A 257 16.02 13.26 -18.80
C ASP A 257 16.52 13.64 -17.40
N GLY A 258 16.95 14.90 -17.19
CA GLY A 258 17.23 15.45 -15.86
C GLY A 258 16.04 15.38 -14.89
N ALA A 259 14.81 15.25 -15.39
CA ALA A 259 13.62 15.03 -14.56
C ALA A 259 13.65 13.72 -13.75
N PHE A 260 14.56 12.80 -14.09
CA PHE A 260 14.70 11.49 -13.46
C PHE A 260 15.85 11.39 -12.44
N THR A 261 16.63 12.45 -12.24
CA THR A 261 17.85 12.41 -11.40
C THR A 261 17.69 12.91 -9.97
N ASP A 262 16.58 13.58 -9.67
CA ASP A 262 16.28 14.18 -8.35
C ASP A 262 15.47 13.25 -7.47
#